data_AF-A0A2N4X2X6-F1
#
_entry.id   AF-A0A2N4X2X6-F1
#
_cell.length_a   1.000
_cell.length_b   1.000
_cell.length_c   1.000
_cell.angle_alpha   90.00
_cell.angle_beta   90.00
_cell.angle_gamma   90.00
#
_symmetry.space_group_name_H-M   'P 1'
#
loop_
_entity.id
_entity.type
_entity.pdbx_description
1 polymer ?
#
loop_
_entity_poly.entity_id
_entity_poly.type
_entity_poly.pdbx_seq_one_letter_code
_entity_poly.pdbx_strand_id
1 'polypeptide(L)'
;MSGAEAIGEVAQGALAARAVEPGHGEAADGHTHESACLNCDTPLVGSYCHACGQSAHVHRTLGAFFHDLLHGVFHFEGKVWRTLPALALRPGQMTREYIDGKRARYVSPVALFLFSVFLMFAVVKQFGLDLGQAADVSVNGRHVAGLEANQRDLDALKARRAELVKQGKPTDAIDGEIEGREAAITVLEELRQPVDAVAKQAAAPAQAVSSSDIPAIRDLLSKVRDNPRLALFQLQTNAYKFAWLLIPISVTFIWLLFPFSRRFGLYDHTVFVTYSLCFMMLLLSVLTLGNAAGLDVLLIGMGLIPPLHIYKQVRHAYGLSRAAALWRTAAMLVYAFAALSFFLMAVLALSAG
;
A
#
# COMPACT_ATOMS: atom_id res chain seq x y z
N MET A 1 -1.74 41.82 62.68
CA MET A 1 -2.05 40.41 62.40
C MET A 1 -0.84 39.59 62.82
N SER A 2 -1.03 38.75 63.83
CA SER A 2 0.05 37.86 64.29
C SER A 2 0.33 36.82 63.22
N GLY A 3 1.57 36.31 63.13
CA GLY A 3 1.92 35.28 62.14
C GLY A 3 1.05 34.02 62.23
N ALA A 4 0.48 33.73 63.41
CA ALA A 4 -0.42 32.61 63.63
C ALA A 4 -1.80 32.81 62.98
N GLU A 5 -2.34 34.03 62.97
CA GLU A 5 -3.63 34.35 62.34
C GLU A 5 -3.52 34.24 60.81
N ALA A 6 -2.42 34.72 60.22
CA ALA A 6 -2.17 34.59 58.79
C ALA A 6 -2.06 33.12 58.34
N ILE A 7 -1.43 32.25 59.14
CA ILE A 7 -1.35 30.81 58.85
C ILE A 7 -2.74 30.15 58.94
N GLY A 8 -3.55 30.54 59.93
CA GLY A 8 -4.91 30.05 60.09
C GLY A 8 -5.82 30.39 58.91
N GLU A 9 -5.77 31.65 58.43
CA GLU A 9 -6.55 32.10 57.28
C GLU A 9 -6.14 31.38 55.98
N VAL A 10 -4.83 31.19 55.77
CA VAL A 10 -4.33 30.43 54.62
C VAL A 10 -4.77 28.96 54.67
N ALA A 11 -4.69 28.33 55.85
CA ALA A 11 -5.11 26.94 56.02
C ALA A 11 -6.63 26.77 55.79
N GLN A 12 -7.44 27.70 56.31
CA GLN A 12 -8.89 27.67 56.12
C GLN A 12 -9.28 27.94 54.66
N GLY A 13 -8.60 28.88 53.99
CA GLY A 13 -8.78 29.13 52.55
C GLY A 13 -8.43 27.91 51.70
N ALA A 14 -7.34 27.21 52.02
CA ALA A 14 -6.94 25.99 51.31
C ALA A 14 -7.93 24.84 51.51
N LEU A 15 -8.44 24.64 52.74
CA LEU A 15 -9.44 23.61 53.03
C LEU A 15 -10.80 23.91 52.38
N ALA A 16 -11.21 25.18 52.38
CA ALA A 16 -12.43 25.61 51.71
C ALA A 16 -12.34 25.44 50.19
N ALA A 17 -11.20 25.80 49.58
CA ALA A 17 -10.95 25.58 48.16
C ALA A 17 -11.03 24.08 47.80
N ARG A 18 -10.46 23.20 48.62
CA ARG A 18 -10.50 21.74 48.41
C ARG A 18 -11.89 21.13 48.59
N ALA A 19 -12.73 21.73 49.44
CA ALA A 19 -14.10 21.27 49.64
C ALA A 19 -15.02 21.64 48.46
N VAL A 20 -14.75 22.77 47.80
CA VAL A 20 -15.51 23.25 46.62
C VAL A 20 -15.00 22.59 45.34
N GLU A 21 -13.68 22.48 45.17
CA GLU A 21 -13.04 21.82 44.02
C GLU A 21 -11.93 20.85 44.49
N PRO A 22 -12.25 19.58 44.78
CA PRO A 22 -11.31 18.62 45.37
C PRO A 22 -10.13 18.17 44.48
N GLY A 23 -9.85 18.85 43.36
CA GLY A 23 -8.79 18.48 42.42
C GLY A 23 -8.22 19.63 41.57
N HIS A 24 -8.54 20.89 41.86
CA HIS A 24 -7.97 22.03 41.13
C HIS A 24 -6.69 22.52 41.81
N GLY A 25 -5.54 22.46 41.11
CA GLY A 25 -4.25 22.96 41.60
C GLY A 25 -3.41 21.97 42.43
N GLU A 26 -3.96 20.84 42.87
CA GLU A 26 -3.15 19.62 42.98
C GLU A 26 -2.66 19.33 41.55
N ALA A 27 -1.41 18.92 41.35
CA ALA A 27 -0.95 18.47 40.05
C ALA A 27 -1.75 17.21 39.68
N ALA A 28 -2.97 17.42 39.18
CA ALA A 28 -3.72 16.46 38.41
C ALA A 28 -2.86 16.24 37.18
N ASP A 29 -1.99 15.26 37.32
CA ASP A 29 -1.34 14.46 36.32
C ASP A 29 -2.29 14.30 35.14
N GLY A 30 -2.19 15.26 34.21
CA GLY A 30 -3.05 15.36 33.05
C GLY A 30 -3.02 14.05 32.29
N HIS A 31 -4.06 13.24 32.52
CA HIS A 31 -4.46 12.07 31.74
C HIS A 31 -3.58 10.81 31.78
N THR A 32 -2.59 10.64 32.67
CA THR A 32 -1.68 9.46 32.60
C THR A 32 -2.32 8.25 33.26
N HIS A 33 -2.90 7.36 32.46
CA HIS A 33 -3.31 6.03 32.96
C HIS A 33 -2.11 5.15 33.38
N GLU A 34 -0.90 5.46 32.92
CA GLU A 34 0.31 4.64 33.12
C GLU A 34 1.36 5.42 33.92
N SER A 35 1.91 4.84 35.00
CA SER A 35 2.99 5.44 35.80
C SER A 35 4.38 5.26 35.19
N ALA A 36 4.51 4.32 34.25
CA ALA A 36 5.75 4.00 33.53
C ALA A 36 5.52 3.98 32.01
N CYS A 37 6.55 4.29 31.25
CA CYS A 37 6.48 4.30 29.79
C CYS A 37 6.28 2.89 29.22
N LEU A 38 5.19 2.65 28.50
CA LEU A 38 4.90 1.34 27.89
C LEU A 38 6.01 0.77 26.98
N ASN A 39 6.90 1.62 26.47
CA ASN A 39 7.97 1.22 25.53
C ASN A 39 9.31 0.87 26.18
N CYS A 40 9.70 1.57 27.25
CA CYS A 40 11.01 1.41 27.89
C CYS A 40 10.95 1.33 29.43
N ASP A 41 9.75 1.27 30.00
CA ASP A 41 9.46 1.11 31.42
C ASP A 41 10.01 2.25 32.32
N THR A 42 10.51 3.34 31.72
CA THR A 42 10.98 4.53 32.45
C THR A 42 9.81 5.22 33.15
N PRO A 43 9.92 5.57 34.44
CA PRO A 43 8.91 6.36 35.14
C PRO A 43 8.58 7.65 34.40
N LEU A 44 7.28 7.92 34.23
CA LEU A 44 6.80 9.09 33.51
C LEU A 44 6.72 10.30 34.45
N VAL A 45 7.32 11.41 34.03
CA VAL A 45 7.34 12.69 34.78
C VAL A 45 6.53 13.77 34.04
N GLY A 46 6.05 13.48 32.83
CA GLY A 46 5.27 14.40 31.99
C GLY A 46 4.56 13.70 30.85
N SER A 47 4.02 14.47 29.91
CA SER A 47 3.22 13.98 28.76
C SER A 47 4.02 13.20 27.71
N TYR A 48 5.36 13.20 27.81
CA TYR A 48 6.27 12.42 26.99
C TYR A 48 7.35 11.78 27.86
N CYS A 49 7.78 10.57 27.49
CA CYS A 49 8.89 9.88 28.11
C CYS A 49 10.20 10.56 27.73
N HIS A 50 10.94 11.07 28.71
CA HIS A 50 12.24 11.72 28.50
C HIS A 50 13.32 10.76 27.98
N ALA A 51 13.19 9.45 28.20
CA ALA A 51 14.19 8.46 27.77
C ALA A 51 14.01 8.00 26.32
N CYS A 52 12.77 7.82 25.84
CA CYS A 52 12.51 7.27 24.50
C CYS A 52 11.61 8.14 23.61
N GLY A 53 11.11 9.27 24.11
CA GLY A 53 10.27 10.21 23.38
C GLY A 53 8.82 9.75 23.13
N GLN A 54 8.38 8.64 23.71
CA GLN A 54 7.00 8.18 23.56
C GLN A 54 6.02 9.08 24.32
N SER A 55 4.86 9.40 23.74
CA SER A 55 3.76 10.05 24.47
C SER A 55 3.29 9.18 25.65
N ALA A 56 3.10 9.79 26.81
CA ALA A 56 2.59 9.14 28.01
C ALA A 56 1.15 8.60 27.78
N HIS A 57 0.38 9.30 26.94
CA HIS A 57 -0.96 8.88 26.54
C HIS A 57 -0.91 8.17 25.21
N VAL A 58 -1.38 6.92 25.21
CA VAL A 58 -1.44 6.09 24.01
C VAL A 58 -2.88 5.62 23.81
N HIS A 59 -3.66 6.37 23.04
CA HIS A 59 -5.02 5.98 22.71
C HIS A 59 -5.02 4.77 21.76
N ARG A 60 -5.73 3.70 22.14
CA ARG A 60 -5.98 2.50 21.31
C ARG A 60 -7.33 2.61 20.61
N THR A 61 -7.61 3.76 20.01
CA THR A 61 -8.87 4.06 19.32
C THR A 61 -8.63 4.27 17.82
N LEU A 62 -9.67 4.05 17.00
CA LEU A 62 -9.59 4.30 15.56
C LEU A 62 -9.32 5.78 15.26
N GLY A 63 -9.86 6.71 16.05
CA GLY A 63 -9.61 8.15 15.88
C GLY A 63 -8.12 8.53 16.01
N ALA A 64 -7.40 7.89 16.93
CA ALA A 64 -5.96 8.11 17.08
C ALA A 64 -5.15 7.58 15.89
N PHE A 65 -5.59 6.50 15.24
CA PHE A 65 -4.95 5.98 14.03
C PHE A 65 -5.04 6.97 12.86
N PHE A 66 -6.17 7.67 12.70
CA PHE A 66 -6.32 8.73 11.68
C PHE A 66 -5.57 10.01 12.05
N HIS A 67 -5.43 10.32 13.34
CA HIS A 67 -4.58 11.43 13.78
C HIS A 67 -3.09 11.17 13.45
N ASP A 68 -2.61 9.95 13.67
CA ASP A 68 -1.25 9.53 13.31
C ASP A 68 -0.98 9.60 11.79
N LEU A 69 -2.01 9.46 10.95
CA LEU A 69 -1.94 9.66 9.49
C LEU A 69 -1.64 11.13 9.12
N LEU A 70 -2.22 12.09 9.85
CA LEU A 70 -2.08 13.53 9.56
C LEU A 70 -0.73 14.10 10.02
N HIS A 71 -0.11 13.52 11.05
CA HIS A 71 1.16 14.00 11.61
C HIS A 71 2.41 13.29 11.04
N GLY A 72 2.26 12.29 10.18
CA GLY A 72 3.32 11.33 9.87
C GLY A 72 3.93 11.43 8.48
N VAL A 73 4.94 12.30 8.28
CA VAL A 73 5.92 12.18 7.17
C VAL A 73 7.40 12.35 7.60
N PHE A 74 7.71 12.94 8.76
CA PHE A 74 9.08 13.39 9.07
C PHE A 74 9.88 12.64 10.15
N HIS A 75 9.50 11.40 10.54
CA HIS A 75 10.19 10.67 11.65
C HIS A 75 10.74 9.30 11.23
N PHE A 76 11.21 9.18 9.99
CA PHE A 76 11.51 7.90 9.34
C PHE A 76 12.89 7.30 9.72
N GLU A 77 13.89 8.13 10.05
CA GLU A 77 15.29 7.73 9.84
C GLU A 77 15.92 6.73 10.83
N GLY A 78 15.38 6.50 12.02
CA GLY A 78 15.96 5.55 12.99
C GLY A 78 15.16 4.26 13.22
N LYS A 79 13.83 4.31 13.05
CA LYS A 79 12.92 3.23 13.44
C LYS A 79 12.85 2.12 12.38
N VAL A 80 13.12 2.44 11.11
CA VAL A 80 13.04 1.50 9.98
C VAL A 80 13.98 0.31 10.18
N TRP A 81 15.22 0.54 10.58
CA TRP A 81 16.22 -0.51 10.81
C TRP A 81 15.84 -1.51 11.92
N ARG A 82 14.99 -1.10 12.87
CA ARG A 82 14.41 -1.99 13.88
C ARG A 82 13.12 -2.64 13.39
N THR A 83 12.32 -1.91 12.62
CA THR A 83 10.99 -2.36 12.18
C THR A 83 11.08 -3.40 11.08
N LEU A 84 11.90 -3.20 10.03
CA LEU A 84 11.95 -4.13 8.89
C LEU A 84 12.40 -5.55 9.28
N PRO A 85 13.49 -5.75 10.05
CA PRO A 85 13.87 -7.10 10.47
C PRO A 85 12.83 -7.73 11.41
N ALA A 86 12.22 -6.94 12.30
CA ALA A 86 11.16 -7.42 13.18
C ALA A 86 9.91 -7.85 12.39
N LEU A 87 9.53 -7.07 11.37
CA LEU A 87 8.40 -7.36 10.48
C LEU A 87 8.64 -8.61 9.63
N ALA A 88 9.88 -8.87 9.19
CA ALA A 88 10.20 -10.06 8.40
C ALA A 88 10.36 -11.33 9.26
N LEU A 89 11.08 -11.25 10.37
CA LEU A 89 11.50 -12.42 11.13
C LEU A 89 10.58 -12.75 12.31
N ARG A 90 9.98 -11.73 12.93
CA ARG A 90 9.14 -11.86 14.14
C ARG A 90 7.83 -11.05 14.03
N PRO A 91 7.07 -11.19 12.93
CA PRO A 91 5.97 -10.28 12.59
C PRO A 91 4.89 -10.20 13.66
N GLY A 92 4.51 -11.33 14.26
CA GLY A 92 3.44 -11.36 15.26
C GLY A 92 3.85 -10.76 16.60
N GLN A 93 5.11 -10.94 17.02
CA GLN A 93 5.63 -10.30 18.24
C GLN A 93 5.68 -8.78 18.07
N MET A 94 6.23 -8.31 16.94
CA MET A 94 6.28 -6.88 16.61
C MET A 94 4.88 -6.25 16.60
N THR A 95 3.93 -6.91 15.91
CA THR A 95 2.53 -6.45 15.82
C THR A 95 1.91 -6.35 17.21
N ARG A 96 2.12 -7.37 18.07
CA ARG A 96 1.59 -7.38 19.44
C ARG A 96 2.19 -6.28 20.30
N GLU A 97 3.51 -6.12 20.28
CA GLU A 97 4.19 -5.05 21.03
C GLU A 97 3.69 -3.66 20.63
N TYR A 98 3.44 -3.42 19.34
CA TYR A 98 2.89 -2.15 18.87
C TYR A 98 1.47 -1.91 19.41
N ILE A 99 0.61 -2.93 19.35
CA ILE A 99 -0.77 -2.90 19.88
C ILE A 99 -0.76 -2.64 21.39
N ASP A 100 0.16 -3.27 22.12
CA ASP A 100 0.33 -3.11 23.56
C ASP A 100 0.92 -1.74 23.93
N GLY A 101 1.37 -0.94 22.96
CA GLY A 101 1.74 0.46 23.15
C GLY A 101 3.23 0.76 23.06
N LYS A 102 4.07 -0.19 22.62
CA LYS A 102 5.52 0.03 22.38
C LYS A 102 5.80 0.78 21.08
N ARG A 103 5.19 1.96 20.90
CA ARG A 103 5.11 2.68 19.63
C ARG A 103 6.37 3.47 19.28
N ALA A 104 7.17 3.89 20.26
CA ALA A 104 8.44 4.59 19.96
C ALA A 104 9.49 3.68 19.29
N ARG A 105 9.39 2.35 19.47
CA ARG A 105 10.32 1.38 18.89
C ARG A 105 10.10 1.14 17.38
N TYR A 106 8.88 1.25 16.90
CA TYR A 106 8.50 0.84 15.54
C TYR A 106 7.98 2.01 14.71
N VAL A 107 8.12 1.91 13.38
CA VAL A 107 7.49 2.86 12.45
C VAL A 107 5.97 2.70 12.54
N SER A 108 5.23 3.82 12.52
CA SER A 108 3.77 3.78 12.49
C SER A 108 3.28 2.91 11.32
N PRO A 109 2.28 2.02 11.51
CA PRO A 109 1.75 1.16 10.45
C PRO A 109 1.33 1.97 9.22
N VAL A 110 0.72 3.14 9.43
CA VAL A 110 0.26 4.03 8.35
C VAL A 110 1.42 4.59 7.55
N ALA A 111 2.42 5.15 8.25
CA ALA A 111 3.60 5.71 7.60
C ALA A 111 4.38 4.64 6.83
N LEU A 112 4.50 3.44 7.41
CA LEU A 112 5.12 2.29 6.75
C LEU A 112 4.31 1.84 5.54
N PHE A 113 2.98 1.86 5.62
CA PHE A 113 2.10 1.49 4.51
C PHE A 113 2.26 2.44 3.34
N LEU A 114 2.19 3.75 3.59
CA LEU A 114 2.39 4.77 2.56
C LEU A 114 3.74 4.63 1.87
N PHE A 115 4.81 4.46 2.66
CA PHE A 115 6.15 4.21 2.13
C PHE A 115 6.22 2.91 1.32
N SER A 116 5.64 1.83 1.83
CA SER A 116 5.67 0.51 1.17
C SER A 116 4.90 0.51 -0.15
N VAL A 117 3.74 1.20 -0.20
CA VAL A 117 2.97 1.43 -1.44
C VAL A 117 3.83 2.16 -2.47
N PHE A 118 4.40 3.31 -2.08
CA PHE A 118 5.23 4.11 -2.97
C PHE A 118 6.44 3.32 -3.48
N LEU A 119 7.18 2.67 -2.57
CA LEU A 119 8.35 1.88 -2.91
C LEU A 119 8.00 0.71 -3.84
N MET A 120 6.92 -0.01 -3.55
CA MET A 120 6.46 -1.11 -4.40
C MET A 120 6.12 -0.62 -5.80
N PHE A 121 5.39 0.49 -5.94
CA PHE A 121 5.10 1.05 -7.26
C PHE A 121 6.36 1.51 -7.98
N ALA A 122 7.28 2.20 -7.30
CA ALA A 122 8.54 2.64 -7.89
C ALA A 122 9.37 1.45 -8.39
N VAL A 123 9.51 0.39 -7.58
CA VAL A 123 10.29 -0.81 -7.91
C VAL A 123 9.62 -1.62 -9.01
N VAL A 124 8.33 -1.90 -8.90
CA VAL A 124 7.61 -2.69 -9.92
C VAL A 124 7.57 -1.93 -11.25
N LYS A 125 7.43 -0.60 -11.24
CA LYS A 125 7.49 0.20 -12.47
C LYS A 125 8.88 0.19 -13.11
N GLN A 126 9.94 0.23 -12.30
CA GLN A 126 11.32 0.34 -12.80
C GLN A 126 11.96 -1.01 -13.16
N PHE A 127 11.60 -2.07 -12.45
CA PHE A 127 12.27 -3.38 -12.47
C PHE A 127 11.30 -4.57 -12.58
N GLY A 128 9.99 -4.34 -12.46
CA GLY A 128 8.99 -5.39 -12.61
C GLY A 128 8.92 -5.90 -14.04
N LEU A 129 8.15 -6.99 -14.24
CA LEU A 129 7.69 -7.35 -15.58
C LEU A 129 7.02 -6.13 -16.20
N ASP A 130 7.62 -5.61 -17.26
CA ASP A 130 7.29 -4.33 -17.86
C ASP A 130 5.92 -4.39 -18.55
N LEU A 131 4.87 -4.20 -17.75
CA LEU A 131 3.47 -4.26 -18.18
C LEU A 131 3.00 -2.93 -18.78
N GLY A 132 3.84 -1.88 -18.87
CA GLY A 132 3.36 -0.53 -19.16
C GLY A 132 4.28 0.41 -19.95
N GLN A 133 5.59 0.16 -20.08
CA GLN A 133 6.46 1.08 -20.85
C GLN A 133 6.50 0.82 -22.36
N ALA A 134 5.64 -0.08 -22.83
CA ALA A 134 5.39 -0.36 -24.24
C ALA A 134 4.95 0.81 -25.14
N ALA A 135 4.64 1.98 -24.56
CA ALA A 135 3.84 2.99 -25.24
C ALA A 135 4.48 4.37 -25.34
N ASP A 136 5.55 4.68 -24.59
CA ASP A 136 6.21 5.99 -24.68
C ASP A 136 7.74 5.84 -24.66
N VAL A 137 8.35 6.01 -25.84
CA VAL A 137 9.80 6.16 -26.00
C VAL A 137 10.10 7.64 -26.20
N SER A 138 10.80 8.25 -25.26
CA SER A 138 11.38 9.59 -25.43
C SER A 138 12.73 9.45 -26.12
N VAL A 139 12.84 9.91 -27.37
CA VAL A 139 14.12 10.09 -28.05
C VAL A 139 14.38 11.60 -28.18
N ASN A 140 15.50 12.07 -27.61
CA ASN A 140 15.95 13.46 -27.69
C ASN A 140 14.93 14.53 -27.24
N GLY A 141 14.15 14.25 -26.19
CA GLY A 141 13.27 15.26 -25.57
C GLY A 141 12.05 15.66 -26.39
N ARG A 142 11.74 14.95 -27.48
CA ARG A 142 10.47 15.10 -28.21
C ARG A 142 9.54 13.94 -27.85
N HIS A 143 8.35 14.30 -27.38
CA HIS A 143 7.28 13.36 -27.08
C HIS A 143 6.81 12.75 -28.42
N VAL A 144 7.08 11.47 -28.63
CA VAL A 144 6.55 10.73 -29.77
C VAL A 144 5.18 10.23 -29.35
N ALA A 145 4.11 10.76 -29.96
CA ALA A 145 2.76 10.24 -29.74
C ALA A 145 2.70 8.76 -30.20
N GLY A 146 1.86 7.94 -29.57
CA GLY A 146 1.83 6.49 -29.79
C GLY A 146 1.59 6.03 -31.25
N LEU A 147 1.67 4.72 -31.48
CA LEU A 147 1.57 4.08 -32.80
C LEU A 147 0.35 4.55 -33.63
N GLU A 148 -0.82 4.70 -32.99
CA GLU A 148 -2.04 5.17 -33.67
C GLU A 148 -1.94 6.61 -34.18
N ALA A 149 -1.26 7.49 -33.45
CA ALA A 149 -1.06 8.87 -33.90
C ALA A 149 -0.08 8.91 -35.09
N ASN A 150 0.98 8.10 -35.06
CA ASN A 150 1.89 7.96 -36.19
C ASN A 150 1.21 7.38 -37.43
N GLN A 151 0.32 6.40 -37.26
CA GLN A 151 -0.44 5.83 -38.37
C GLN A 151 -1.38 6.87 -39.00
N ARG A 152 -2.12 7.63 -38.18
CA ARG A 152 -3.01 8.70 -38.67
C ARG A 152 -2.24 9.79 -39.43
N ASP A 153 -1.08 10.18 -38.90
CA ASP A 153 -0.23 11.17 -39.55
C ASP A 153 0.36 10.64 -40.87
N LEU A 154 0.77 9.36 -40.91
CA LEU A 154 1.24 8.71 -42.13
C LEU A 154 0.15 8.66 -43.20
N ASP A 155 -1.08 8.31 -42.81
CA ASP A 155 -2.22 8.27 -43.73
C ASP A 155 -2.54 9.67 -44.29
N ALA A 156 -2.45 10.70 -43.43
CA ALA A 156 -2.61 12.09 -43.85
C ALA A 156 -1.50 12.55 -44.82
N LEU A 157 -0.25 12.18 -44.58
CA LEU A 157 0.87 12.46 -45.50
C LEU A 157 0.71 11.74 -46.83
N LYS A 158 0.30 10.46 -46.83
CA LYS A 158 0.03 9.70 -48.06
C LYS A 158 -1.12 10.29 -48.87
N ALA A 159 -2.19 10.73 -48.20
CA ALA A 159 -3.30 11.43 -48.86
C ALA A 159 -2.84 12.76 -49.49
N ARG A 160 -2.00 13.53 -48.77
CA ARG A 160 -1.46 14.80 -49.28
C ARG A 160 -0.47 14.61 -50.43
N ARG A 161 0.35 13.57 -50.38
CA ARG A 161 1.23 13.16 -51.49
C ARG A 161 0.41 12.85 -52.74
N ALA A 162 -0.65 12.06 -52.61
CA ALA A 162 -1.51 11.70 -53.75
C ALA A 162 -2.14 12.94 -54.42
N GLU A 163 -2.47 13.97 -53.64
CA GLU A 163 -2.98 15.24 -54.16
C GLU A 163 -1.88 16.06 -54.87
N LEU A 164 -0.66 16.13 -54.33
CA LEU A 164 0.45 16.82 -55.00
C LEU A 164 0.82 16.18 -56.34
N VAL A 165 0.78 14.85 -56.42
CA VAL A 165 1.01 14.10 -57.67
C VAL A 165 -0.03 14.47 -58.72
N LYS A 166 -1.32 14.55 -58.35
CA LYS A 166 -2.39 15.00 -59.26
C LYS A 166 -2.19 16.44 -59.75
N GLN A 167 -1.61 17.28 -58.90
CA GLN A 167 -1.31 18.68 -59.21
C GLN A 167 0.03 18.87 -59.96
N GLY A 168 0.77 17.81 -60.26
CA GLY A 168 2.08 17.87 -60.93
C GLY A 168 3.16 18.60 -60.11
N LYS A 169 3.01 18.66 -58.79
CA LYS A 169 3.95 19.33 -57.87
C LYS A 169 5.02 18.36 -57.36
N PRO A 170 6.22 18.86 -57.00
CA PRO A 170 7.29 18.03 -56.44
C PRO A 170 6.86 17.41 -55.10
N THR A 171 7.23 16.14 -54.87
CA THR A 171 6.87 15.36 -53.67
C THR A 171 8.04 15.06 -52.74
N ASP A 172 9.27 15.39 -53.13
CA ASP A 172 10.51 14.96 -52.46
C ASP A 172 10.53 15.25 -50.94
N ALA A 173 10.01 16.40 -50.53
CA ALA A 173 9.92 16.77 -49.11
C ALA A 173 8.91 15.91 -48.33
N ILE A 174 7.75 15.59 -48.93
CA ILE A 174 6.75 14.71 -48.32
C ILE A 174 7.21 13.25 -48.35
N ASP A 175 7.97 12.86 -49.37
CA ASP A 175 8.50 11.50 -49.50
C ASP A 175 9.49 11.19 -48.37
N GLY A 176 10.36 12.14 -48.01
CA GLY A 176 11.23 12.02 -46.84
C GLY A 176 10.49 12.00 -45.49
N GLU A 177 9.39 12.76 -45.37
CA GLU A 177 8.55 12.72 -44.15
C GLU A 177 7.78 11.39 -44.01
N ILE A 178 7.32 10.81 -45.12
CA ILE A 178 6.68 9.49 -45.16
C ILE A 178 7.68 8.41 -44.73
N GLU A 179 8.87 8.41 -45.33
CA GLU A 179 9.91 7.41 -45.02
C GLU A 179 10.34 7.49 -43.54
N GLY A 180 10.52 8.70 -43.01
CA GLY A 180 10.83 8.91 -41.60
C GLY A 180 9.73 8.40 -40.65
N ARG A 181 8.46 8.54 -41.03
CA ARG A 181 7.34 8.03 -40.22
C ARG A 181 7.13 6.52 -40.37
N GLU A 182 7.33 5.96 -41.55
CA GLU A 182 7.30 4.51 -41.75
C GLU A 182 8.38 3.81 -40.91
N ALA A 183 9.60 4.36 -40.90
CA ALA A 183 10.68 3.83 -40.06
C ALA A 183 10.33 3.93 -38.55
N ALA A 184 9.74 5.05 -38.11
CA ALA A 184 9.29 5.21 -36.73
C ALA A 184 8.19 4.20 -36.35
N ILE A 185 7.25 3.92 -37.26
CA ILE A 185 6.19 2.92 -37.07
C ILE A 185 6.80 1.52 -36.96
N THR A 186 7.73 1.15 -37.85
CA THR A 186 8.41 -0.16 -37.79
C THR A 186 9.13 -0.36 -36.46
N VAL A 187 9.88 0.63 -35.98
CA VAL A 187 10.55 0.56 -34.67
C VAL A 187 9.53 0.42 -33.53
N LEU A 188 8.41 1.15 -33.59
CA LEU A 188 7.33 1.04 -32.60
C LEU A 188 6.62 -0.33 -32.65
N GLU A 189 6.50 -0.96 -33.83
CA GLU A 189 5.94 -2.31 -34.01
C GLU A 189 6.90 -3.40 -33.51
N GLU A 190 8.20 -3.25 -33.72
CA GLU A 190 9.23 -4.15 -33.19
C GLU A 190 9.29 -4.09 -31.66
N LEU A 191 9.18 -2.89 -31.07
CA LEU A 191 9.09 -2.71 -29.62
C LEU A 191 7.76 -3.21 -29.04
N ARG A 192 6.72 -3.34 -29.87
CA ARG A 192 5.41 -3.89 -29.50
C ARG A 192 5.41 -5.42 -29.40
N GLN A 193 6.25 -6.13 -30.16
CA GLN A 193 6.37 -7.59 -30.10
C GLN A 193 6.64 -8.15 -28.68
N PRO A 194 7.65 -7.65 -27.92
CA PRO A 194 7.91 -8.13 -26.56
C PRO A 194 6.78 -7.74 -25.59
N VAL A 195 6.11 -6.61 -25.82
CA VAL A 195 4.97 -6.15 -25.02
C VAL A 195 3.76 -7.03 -25.25
N ASP A 196 3.44 -7.35 -26.50
CA ASP A 196 2.30 -8.19 -26.84
C ASP A 196 2.53 -9.63 -26.36
N ALA A 197 3.79 -10.09 -26.27
CA ALA A 197 4.14 -11.34 -25.61
C ALA A 197 3.90 -11.29 -24.09
N VAL A 198 4.32 -10.21 -23.41
CA VAL A 198 4.07 -10.00 -21.97
C VAL A 198 2.57 -9.80 -21.70
N ALA A 199 1.85 -9.09 -22.56
CA ALA A 199 0.40 -8.89 -22.45
C ALA A 199 -0.37 -10.20 -22.68
N LYS A 200 0.07 -11.04 -23.63
CA LYS A 200 -0.47 -12.41 -23.79
C LYS A 200 -0.18 -13.28 -22.58
N GLN A 201 0.98 -13.14 -21.95
CA GLN A 201 1.35 -13.90 -20.75
C GLN A 201 0.62 -13.41 -19.49
N ALA A 202 0.38 -12.11 -19.37
CA ALA A 202 -0.44 -11.49 -18.31
C ALA A 202 -1.95 -11.73 -18.53
N ALA A 203 -2.39 -11.90 -19.78
CA ALA A 203 -3.75 -12.30 -20.15
C ALA A 203 -3.94 -13.82 -20.17
N ALA A 204 -2.88 -14.63 -20.06
CA ALA A 204 -2.97 -16.09 -20.04
C ALA A 204 -3.89 -16.62 -18.92
N PRO A 205 -3.91 -16.04 -17.69
CA PRO A 205 -4.91 -16.38 -16.68
C PRO A 205 -6.34 -16.03 -17.11
N ALA A 206 -6.54 -14.91 -17.80
CA ALA A 206 -7.86 -14.49 -18.31
C ALA A 206 -8.32 -15.31 -19.52
N GLN A 207 -7.39 -15.80 -20.36
CA GLN A 207 -7.67 -16.71 -21.48
C GLN A 207 -7.89 -18.15 -21.01
N ALA A 208 -7.21 -18.59 -19.94
CA ALA A 208 -7.45 -19.88 -19.31
C ALA A 208 -8.83 -19.94 -18.60
N VAL A 209 -9.36 -18.79 -18.17
CA VAL A 209 -10.74 -18.66 -17.66
C VAL A 209 -11.69 -18.30 -18.82
N SER A 210 -11.74 -19.16 -19.83
CA SER A 210 -12.70 -19.04 -20.94
C SER A 210 -13.97 -19.82 -20.65
N SER A 211 -14.78 -19.32 -19.72
CA SER A 211 -16.26 -19.47 -19.67
C SER A 211 -16.76 -19.00 -18.30
N SER A 212 -17.18 -17.75 -18.16
CA SER A 212 -18.07 -17.38 -17.06
C SER A 212 -19.52 -17.47 -17.52
N ASP A 213 -20.34 -18.19 -16.74
CA ASP A 213 -21.79 -18.26 -16.95
C ASP A 213 -22.49 -16.95 -16.58
N ILE A 214 -21.78 -16.04 -15.91
CA ILE A 214 -22.31 -14.74 -15.50
C ILE A 214 -22.08 -13.73 -16.64
N PRO A 215 -23.16 -13.18 -17.27
CA PRO A 215 -23.04 -12.30 -18.43
C PRO A 215 -22.18 -11.06 -18.18
N ALA A 216 -22.25 -10.48 -16.99
CA ALA A 216 -21.45 -9.31 -16.60
C ALA A 216 -19.94 -9.62 -16.57
N ILE A 217 -19.54 -10.79 -16.07
CA ILE A 217 -18.13 -11.19 -16.00
C ILE A 217 -17.61 -11.52 -17.41
N ARG A 218 -18.47 -12.10 -18.26
CA ARG A 218 -18.13 -12.40 -19.66
C ARG A 218 -17.88 -11.14 -20.48
N ASP A 219 -18.81 -10.17 -20.43
CA ASP A 219 -18.67 -8.88 -21.14
C ASP A 219 -17.41 -8.15 -20.68
N LEU A 220 -17.13 -8.25 -19.38
CA LEU A 220 -15.94 -7.66 -18.78
C LEU A 220 -14.63 -8.30 -19.27
N LEU A 221 -14.58 -9.64 -19.28
CA LEU A 221 -13.42 -10.39 -19.78
C LEU A 221 -13.18 -10.11 -21.27
N SER A 222 -14.24 -9.99 -22.09
CA SER A 222 -14.08 -9.64 -23.51
C SER A 222 -13.49 -8.25 -23.70
N LYS A 223 -13.97 -7.23 -22.99
CA LYS A 223 -13.48 -5.85 -23.15
C LYS A 223 -12.01 -5.68 -22.76
N VAL A 224 -11.57 -6.42 -21.74
CA VAL A 224 -10.16 -6.44 -21.29
C VAL A 224 -9.27 -7.17 -22.29
N ARG A 225 -9.78 -8.26 -22.89
CA ARG A 225 -9.11 -8.94 -23.99
C ARG A 225 -8.97 -8.03 -25.21
N ASP A 226 -9.98 -7.21 -25.48
CA ASP A 226 -10.02 -6.31 -26.63
C ASP A 226 -9.15 -5.05 -26.42
N ASN A 227 -8.99 -4.58 -25.17
CA ASN A 227 -8.18 -3.39 -24.83
C ASN A 227 -7.29 -3.57 -23.57
N PRO A 228 -6.28 -4.46 -23.63
CA PRO A 228 -5.46 -4.80 -22.45
C PRO A 228 -4.63 -3.62 -21.93
N ARG A 229 -4.23 -2.69 -22.81
CA ARG A 229 -3.44 -1.50 -22.44
C ARG A 229 -4.22 -0.53 -21.57
N LEU A 230 -5.51 -0.33 -21.85
CA LEU A 230 -6.37 0.53 -21.04
C LEU A 230 -6.59 -0.07 -19.65
N ALA A 231 -6.81 -1.38 -19.57
CA ALA A 231 -6.93 -2.08 -18.28
C ALA A 231 -5.65 -1.94 -17.42
N LEU A 232 -4.47 -2.08 -18.04
CA LEU A 232 -3.18 -1.89 -17.37
C LEU A 232 -2.96 -0.44 -16.92
N PHE A 233 -3.31 0.54 -17.75
CA PHE A 233 -3.25 1.96 -17.38
C PHE A 233 -4.20 2.29 -16.22
N GLN A 234 -5.42 1.78 -16.24
CA GLN A 234 -6.38 2.00 -15.16
C GLN A 234 -6.00 1.28 -13.86
N LEU A 235 -5.40 0.10 -13.96
CA LEU A 235 -4.78 -0.59 -12.83
C LEU A 235 -3.74 0.33 -12.19
N GLN A 236 -2.79 0.85 -12.97
CA GLN A 236 -1.72 1.71 -12.46
C GLN A 236 -2.24 3.01 -11.83
N THR A 237 -3.18 3.68 -12.50
CA THR A 237 -3.70 4.98 -12.04
C THR A 237 -4.62 4.88 -10.82
N ASN A 238 -5.31 3.75 -10.63
CA ASN A 238 -6.23 3.56 -9.50
C ASN A 238 -5.69 2.66 -8.39
N ALA A 239 -4.56 1.98 -8.56
CA ALA A 239 -4.11 0.99 -7.59
C ALA A 239 -3.88 1.54 -6.17
N TYR A 240 -3.46 2.80 -6.01
CA TYR A 240 -3.36 3.41 -4.67
C TYR A 240 -4.72 3.56 -3.98
N LYS A 241 -5.79 3.86 -4.73
CA LYS A 241 -7.17 3.98 -4.19
C LYS A 241 -7.64 2.62 -3.67
N PHE A 242 -7.34 1.57 -4.42
CA PHE A 242 -7.70 0.21 -4.05
C PHE A 242 -6.86 -0.36 -2.90
N ALA A 243 -5.59 0.03 -2.79
CA ALA A 243 -4.74 -0.33 -1.65
C ALA A 243 -5.37 0.16 -0.33
N TRP A 244 -5.94 1.36 -0.32
CA TRP A 244 -6.69 1.88 0.83
C TRP A 244 -7.99 1.12 1.10
N LEU A 245 -8.72 0.71 0.05
CA LEU A 245 -9.95 -0.08 0.18
C LEU A 245 -9.68 -1.49 0.72
N LEU A 246 -8.50 -2.04 0.47
CA LEU A 246 -8.12 -3.36 0.97
C LEU A 246 -8.03 -3.40 2.50
N ILE A 247 -7.67 -2.30 3.15
CA ILE A 247 -7.59 -2.20 4.62
C ILE A 247 -8.95 -2.47 5.30
N PRO A 248 -10.04 -1.70 5.07
CA PRO A 248 -11.32 -1.92 5.74
C PRO A 248 -11.95 -3.27 5.39
N ILE A 249 -11.79 -3.74 4.15
CA ILE A 249 -12.27 -5.08 3.75
C ILE A 249 -11.50 -6.16 4.52
N SER A 250 -10.17 -6.06 4.58
CA SER A 250 -9.33 -7.02 5.30
C SER A 250 -9.59 -6.98 6.81
N VAL A 251 -9.77 -5.80 7.39
CA VAL A 251 -10.11 -5.65 8.82
C VAL A 251 -11.43 -6.34 9.14
N THR A 252 -12.45 -6.15 8.30
CA THR A 252 -13.74 -6.83 8.43
C THR A 252 -13.58 -8.35 8.35
N PHE A 253 -12.75 -8.84 7.42
CA PHE A 253 -12.46 -10.26 7.29
C PHE A 253 -11.74 -10.83 8.53
N ILE A 254 -10.71 -10.13 9.05
CA ILE A 254 -10.01 -10.58 10.26
C ILE A 254 -10.95 -10.59 11.47
N TRP A 255 -11.80 -9.58 11.59
CA TRP A 255 -12.81 -9.54 12.65
C TRP A 255 -13.72 -10.77 12.61
N LEU A 256 -14.12 -11.23 11.41
CA LEU A 256 -14.90 -12.47 11.23
C LEU A 256 -14.14 -13.75 11.62
N LEU A 257 -12.80 -13.76 11.61
CA LEU A 257 -11.99 -14.90 12.08
C LEU A 257 -11.86 -14.97 13.62
N PHE A 258 -12.26 -13.89 14.30
CA PHE A 258 -12.29 -13.77 15.76
C PHE A 258 -13.66 -13.32 16.25
N PRO A 259 -14.74 -14.01 15.85
CA PRO A 259 -16.09 -13.57 16.14
C PRO A 259 -16.26 -13.55 17.66
N PHE A 260 -16.78 -12.45 18.20
CA PHE A 260 -17.13 -12.26 19.61
C PHE A 260 -15.95 -12.32 20.61
N SER A 261 -14.69 -12.23 20.15
CA SER A 261 -13.57 -12.14 21.08
C SER A 261 -13.51 -10.73 21.69
N ARG A 262 -13.80 -10.59 22.99
CA ARG A 262 -13.64 -9.30 23.71
C ARG A 262 -12.17 -8.92 23.92
N ARG A 263 -11.25 -9.84 23.63
CA ARG A 263 -9.81 -9.68 23.82
C ARG A 263 -9.14 -8.84 22.74
N PHE A 264 -9.66 -8.88 21.51
CA PHE A 264 -9.05 -8.22 20.36
C PHE A 264 -10.04 -7.20 19.78
N GLY A 265 -9.67 -5.92 19.83
CA GLY A 265 -10.49 -4.83 19.31
C GLY A 265 -10.28 -4.60 17.81
N LEU A 266 -11.10 -3.74 17.22
CA LEU A 266 -10.95 -3.34 15.82
C LEU A 266 -9.59 -2.71 15.54
N TYR A 267 -9.05 -1.94 16.50
CA TYR A 267 -7.72 -1.35 16.43
C TYR A 267 -6.62 -2.42 16.23
N ASP A 268 -6.66 -3.53 17.00
CA ASP A 268 -5.71 -4.64 16.88
C ASP A 268 -5.72 -5.21 15.46
N HIS A 269 -6.91 -5.42 14.90
CA HIS A 269 -7.08 -5.93 13.53
C HIS A 269 -6.58 -4.94 12.48
N THR A 270 -6.83 -3.64 12.66
CA THR A 270 -6.31 -2.59 11.75
C THR A 270 -4.79 -2.56 11.73
N VAL A 271 -4.13 -2.59 12.90
CA VAL A 271 -2.66 -2.63 12.99
C VAL A 271 -2.12 -3.90 12.35
N PHE A 272 -2.73 -5.05 12.65
CA PHE A 272 -2.34 -6.35 12.08
C PHE A 272 -2.40 -6.34 10.55
N VAL A 273 -3.54 -5.92 9.98
CA VAL A 273 -3.77 -5.88 8.53
C VAL A 273 -2.78 -4.93 7.86
N THR A 274 -2.60 -3.74 8.41
CA THR A 274 -1.73 -2.73 7.82
C THR A 274 -0.28 -3.21 7.75
N TYR A 275 0.25 -3.81 8.82
CA TYR A 275 1.59 -4.39 8.80
C TYR A 275 1.72 -5.58 7.85
N SER A 276 0.69 -6.43 7.75
CA SER A 276 0.67 -7.55 6.80
C SER A 276 0.77 -7.03 5.36
N LEU A 277 -0.02 -6.02 5.00
CA LEU A 277 0.04 -5.37 3.68
C LEU A 277 1.41 -4.73 3.42
N CYS A 278 1.99 -4.03 4.40
CA CYS A 278 3.35 -3.49 4.31
C CYS A 278 4.35 -4.59 3.94
N PHE A 279 4.32 -5.71 4.67
CA PHE A 279 5.23 -6.82 4.42
C PHE A 279 5.06 -7.39 3.01
N MET A 280 3.83 -7.60 2.54
CA MET A 280 3.59 -8.16 1.19
C MET A 280 4.10 -7.23 0.09
N MET A 281 3.90 -5.92 0.22
CA MET A 281 4.40 -4.93 -0.75
C MET A 281 5.93 -4.85 -0.75
N LEU A 282 6.55 -4.88 0.44
CA LEU A 282 8.02 -4.90 0.56
C LEU A 282 8.61 -6.21 0.03
N LEU A 283 7.96 -7.35 0.30
CA LEU A 283 8.37 -8.65 -0.21
C LEU A 283 8.33 -8.67 -1.74
N LEU A 284 7.23 -8.21 -2.34
CA LEU A 284 7.12 -8.09 -3.79
C LEU A 284 8.24 -7.22 -4.35
N SER A 285 8.49 -6.06 -3.73
CA SER A 285 9.58 -5.16 -4.14
C SER A 285 10.95 -5.85 -4.13
N VAL A 286 11.28 -6.55 -3.04
CA VAL A 286 12.57 -7.25 -2.90
C VAL A 286 12.70 -8.39 -3.90
N LEU A 287 11.63 -9.18 -4.10
CA LEU A 287 11.65 -10.29 -5.06
C LEU A 287 11.74 -9.80 -6.51
N THR A 288 11.09 -8.67 -6.83
CA THR A 288 11.23 -8.01 -8.13
C THR A 288 12.66 -7.55 -8.38
N LEU A 289 13.31 -6.91 -7.40
CA LEU A 289 14.72 -6.52 -7.52
C LEU A 289 15.65 -7.75 -7.66
N GLY A 290 15.36 -8.83 -6.92
CA GLY A 290 16.08 -10.09 -7.06
C GLY A 290 15.96 -10.66 -8.47
N ASN A 291 14.76 -10.65 -9.05
CA ASN A 291 14.52 -11.10 -10.42
C ASN A 291 15.24 -10.23 -11.45
N ALA A 292 15.24 -8.91 -11.28
CA ALA A 292 16.00 -8.00 -12.13
C ALA A 292 17.52 -8.22 -12.01
N ALA A 293 18.01 -8.72 -10.88
CA ALA A 293 19.40 -9.15 -10.69
C ALA A 293 19.70 -10.55 -11.24
N GLY A 294 18.75 -11.20 -11.93
CA GLY A 294 18.90 -12.53 -12.53
C GLY A 294 18.55 -13.70 -11.59
N LEU A 295 18.01 -13.43 -10.40
CA LEU A 295 17.55 -14.47 -9.47
C LEU A 295 16.10 -14.83 -9.81
N ASP A 296 15.85 -15.99 -10.42
CA ASP A 296 14.49 -16.45 -10.72
C ASP A 296 13.76 -16.99 -9.46
N VAL A 297 13.61 -16.11 -8.47
CA VAL A 297 13.07 -16.42 -7.13
C VAL A 297 11.68 -15.83 -6.88
N LEU A 298 11.14 -15.06 -7.82
CA LEU A 298 9.87 -14.34 -7.66
C LEU A 298 8.71 -15.30 -7.39
N LEU A 299 8.53 -16.31 -8.25
CA LEU A 299 7.43 -17.27 -8.13
C LEU A 299 7.55 -18.13 -6.86
N ILE A 300 8.74 -18.68 -6.62
CA ILE A 300 9.02 -19.53 -5.45
C ILE A 300 8.88 -18.72 -4.16
N GLY A 301 9.42 -17.50 -4.13
CA GLY A 301 9.35 -16.59 -2.99
C GLY A 301 7.91 -16.22 -2.65
N MET A 302 7.10 -15.83 -3.65
CA MET A 302 5.68 -15.52 -3.46
C MET A 302 4.83 -16.73 -3.08
N GLY A 303 5.22 -17.95 -3.49
CA GLY A 303 4.52 -19.17 -3.10
C GLY A 303 4.79 -19.60 -1.65
N LEU A 304 6.03 -19.41 -1.16
CA LEU A 304 6.47 -19.98 0.13
C LEU A 304 6.49 -18.96 1.28
N ILE A 305 6.89 -17.71 1.03
CA ILE A 305 7.11 -16.73 2.09
C ILE A 305 5.78 -16.25 2.71
N PRO A 306 4.73 -15.87 1.94
CA PRO A 306 3.48 -15.38 2.51
C PRO A 306 2.78 -16.37 3.46
N PRO A 307 2.61 -17.67 3.12
CA PRO A 307 2.01 -18.63 4.06
C PRO A 307 2.76 -18.71 5.40
N LEU A 308 4.10 -18.74 5.35
CA LEU A 308 4.93 -18.80 6.55
C LEU A 308 4.87 -17.51 7.37
N HIS A 309 4.87 -16.36 6.71
CA HIS A 309 4.77 -15.05 7.34
C HIS A 309 3.41 -14.87 8.02
N ILE A 310 2.31 -15.11 7.30
CA ILE A 310 0.94 -15.01 7.83
C ILE A 310 0.77 -15.95 9.03
N TYR A 311 1.24 -17.19 8.94
CA TYR A 311 1.22 -18.13 10.06
C TYR A 311 1.94 -17.59 11.30
N LYS A 312 3.17 -17.09 11.14
CA LYS A 312 3.94 -16.51 12.24
C LYS A 312 3.26 -15.25 12.77
N GLN A 313 2.69 -14.40 11.91
CA GLN A 313 2.05 -13.17 12.32
C GLN A 313 0.79 -13.46 13.14
N VAL A 314 -0.15 -14.26 12.60
CA VAL A 314 -1.43 -14.58 13.27
C VAL A 314 -1.19 -15.34 14.58
N ARG A 315 -0.25 -16.29 14.59
CA ARG A 315 0.02 -17.09 15.79
C ARG A 315 0.49 -16.23 16.95
N HIS A 316 1.50 -15.40 16.73
CA HIS A 316 2.13 -14.65 17.83
C HIS A 316 1.41 -13.33 18.14
N ALA A 317 0.75 -12.70 17.16
CA ALA A 317 -0.02 -11.48 17.41
C ALA A 317 -1.25 -11.74 18.30
N TYR A 318 -1.88 -12.91 18.13
CA TYR A 318 -3.09 -13.30 18.87
C TYR A 318 -2.84 -14.38 19.93
N GLY A 319 -1.60 -14.82 20.13
CA GLY A 319 -1.24 -15.83 21.14
C GLY A 319 -1.93 -17.18 20.95
N LEU A 320 -2.04 -17.66 19.72
CA LEU A 320 -2.83 -18.85 19.36
C LEU A 320 -2.06 -20.16 19.49
N SER A 321 -2.81 -21.25 19.72
CA SER A 321 -2.29 -22.61 19.53
C SER A 321 -1.93 -22.87 18.07
N ARG A 322 -1.11 -23.89 17.81
CA ARG A 322 -0.66 -24.22 16.45
C ARG A 322 -1.83 -24.55 15.52
N ALA A 323 -2.79 -25.35 15.98
CA ALA A 323 -3.97 -25.71 15.19
C ALA A 323 -4.85 -24.50 14.88
N ALA A 324 -5.12 -23.64 15.87
CA ALA A 324 -5.93 -22.44 15.69
C ALA A 324 -5.28 -21.44 14.72
N ALA A 325 -3.94 -21.36 14.71
CA ALA A 325 -3.19 -20.54 13.78
C ALA A 325 -3.20 -21.12 12.35
N LEU A 326 -3.07 -22.43 12.18
CA LEU A 326 -3.08 -23.09 10.86
C LEU A 326 -4.40 -22.90 10.12
N TRP A 327 -5.53 -23.17 10.79
CA TRP A 327 -6.85 -22.97 10.18
C TRP A 327 -7.06 -21.51 9.74
N ARG A 328 -6.69 -20.54 10.59
CA ARG A 328 -6.80 -19.11 10.26
C ARG A 328 -5.87 -18.71 9.13
N THR A 329 -4.65 -19.26 9.09
CA THR A 329 -3.72 -19.05 7.97
C THR A 329 -4.34 -19.54 6.67
N ALA A 330 -4.93 -20.74 6.66
CA ALA A 330 -5.62 -21.27 5.48
C ALA A 330 -6.78 -20.35 5.04
N ALA A 331 -7.62 -19.91 5.99
CA ALA A 331 -8.71 -18.97 5.71
C ALA A 331 -8.20 -17.64 5.14
N MET A 332 -7.09 -17.10 5.67
CA MET A 332 -6.48 -15.86 5.19
C MET A 332 -5.82 -16.01 3.82
N LEU A 333 -5.26 -17.18 3.48
CA LEU A 333 -4.76 -17.45 2.13
C LEU A 333 -5.90 -17.49 1.12
N VAL A 334 -7.00 -18.19 1.44
CA VAL A 334 -8.21 -18.21 0.59
C VAL A 334 -8.74 -16.79 0.40
N TYR A 335 -8.82 -16.00 1.48
CA TYR A 335 -9.21 -14.60 1.39
C TYR A 335 -8.25 -13.76 0.55
N ALA A 336 -6.93 -13.96 0.66
CA ALA A 336 -5.96 -13.22 -0.14
C ALA A 336 -6.17 -13.46 -1.65
N PHE A 337 -6.37 -14.72 -2.07
CA PHE A 337 -6.70 -15.05 -3.46
C PHE A 337 -8.05 -14.50 -3.89
N ALA A 338 -9.08 -14.57 -3.04
CA ALA A 338 -10.39 -14.00 -3.32
C ALA A 338 -10.31 -12.47 -3.46
N ALA A 339 -9.64 -11.79 -2.53
CA ALA A 339 -9.45 -10.34 -2.53
C ALA A 339 -8.66 -9.87 -3.75
N LEU A 340 -7.60 -10.59 -4.14
CA LEU A 340 -6.86 -10.33 -5.38
C LEU A 340 -7.76 -10.51 -6.62
N SER A 341 -8.57 -11.57 -6.65
CA SER A 341 -9.50 -11.82 -7.76
C SER A 341 -10.57 -10.73 -7.86
N PHE A 342 -11.17 -10.33 -6.74
CA PHE A 342 -12.14 -9.23 -6.70
C PHE A 342 -11.50 -7.90 -7.08
N PHE A 343 -10.27 -7.64 -6.62
CA PHE A 343 -9.53 -6.45 -6.99
C PHE A 343 -9.28 -6.39 -8.50
N LEU A 344 -8.82 -7.49 -9.10
CA LEU A 344 -8.65 -7.58 -10.54
C LEU A 344 -9.99 -7.34 -11.24
N MET A 345 -11.07 -8.04 -10.87
CA MET A 345 -12.39 -7.81 -11.45
C MET A 345 -12.89 -6.37 -11.32
N ALA A 346 -12.66 -5.70 -10.19
CA ALA A 346 -13.05 -4.30 -9.99
C ALA A 346 -12.26 -3.34 -10.90
N VAL A 347 -10.94 -3.57 -11.04
CA VAL A 347 -10.10 -2.82 -11.98
C VAL A 347 -10.57 -3.05 -13.42
N LEU A 348 -10.85 -4.30 -13.77
CA LEU A 348 -11.40 -4.63 -15.08
C LEU A 348 -12.72 -3.87 -15.28
N ALA A 349 -13.61 -3.85 -14.27
CA ALA A 349 -14.94 -3.23 -14.38
C ALA A 349 -14.87 -1.73 -14.65
N LEU A 350 -13.92 -1.05 -14.00
CA LEU A 350 -13.63 0.36 -14.30
C LEU A 350 -13.02 0.54 -15.70
N SER A 351 -12.26 -0.43 -16.20
CA SER A 351 -11.66 -0.36 -17.54
C SER A 351 -12.66 -0.52 -18.69
N ALA A 352 -13.84 -1.04 -18.37
CA ALA A 352 -14.90 -1.34 -19.31
C ALA A 352 -15.99 -0.26 -19.40
N GLY A 353 -15.95 0.76 -18.53
CA GLY A 353 -16.89 1.90 -18.49
C GLY A 353 -16.16 3.21 -18.68
#